data_AF-A0AAV2RPH6-F1
#
_entry.id   AF-A0AAV2RPH6-F1
#
_cell.length_a   1.000
_cell.length_b   1.000
_cell.length_c   1.000
_cell.angle_alpha   90.00
_cell.angle_beta   90.00
_cell.angle_gamma   90.00
#
_symmetry.space_group_name_H-M   'P 1'
#
loop_
_entity.id
_entity.type
_entity.pdbx_description
1 polymer ?
#
loop_
_entity_poly.entity_id
_entity_poly.type
_entity_poly.pdbx_seq_one_letter_code
_entity_poly.pdbx_strand_id
1 'polypeptide(L)'
;VRRPCLVINNLPSERDKSDEDVFLELCNSKFSAQNITSDHIAKIHRVQRNPHSTVDANRPLALIVKFSKDRYRDSLFRNKKHLKGSGITISELLTSKRSKLLKKCIERIPGSFADRSIWTDYGKILVKLESHQRATHITSENDLNEFVNKCFPPPQLIPIES
;
A
#
# COMPACT_ATOMS: atom_id res chain seq x y z
N VAL A 1 -0.71 -10.73 -5.66
CA VAL A 1 -0.82 -10.21 -4.27
C VAL A 1 -0.98 -11.41 -3.36
N ARG A 2 -0.45 -11.37 -2.14
CA ARG A 2 -0.81 -12.36 -1.12
C ARG A 2 -2.15 -11.90 -0.53
N ARG A 3 -3.25 -12.26 -1.21
CA ARG A 3 -4.59 -11.67 -1.06
C ARG A 3 -5.11 -11.61 0.39
N PRO A 4 -4.99 -12.66 1.23
CA PRO A 4 -5.48 -12.59 2.60
C PRO A 4 -4.55 -11.81 3.54
N CYS A 5 -3.46 -11.23 3.03
CA CYS A 5 -2.44 -10.58 3.86
C CYS A 5 -2.49 -9.05 3.76
N LEU A 6 -2.30 -8.40 4.90
CA LEU A 6 -1.97 -6.97 5.00
C LEU A 6 -0.61 -6.79 5.65
N VAL A 7 0.01 -5.65 5.33
CA VAL A 7 1.22 -5.18 5.98
C VAL A 7 0.87 -3.94 6.78
N ILE A 8 1.14 -3.98 8.08
CA ILE A 8 0.99 -2.86 8.99
C ILE A 8 2.38 -2.28 9.24
N ASN A 9 2.59 -1.01 8.89
CA ASN A 9 3.87 -0.34 9.09
C ASN A 9 3.77 0.66 10.22
N ASN A 10 4.88 0.85 10.93
CA ASN A 10 5.03 1.78 12.05
C ASN A 10 4.10 1.49 13.24
N LEU A 11 3.67 0.24 13.42
CA LEU A 11 3.01 -0.22 14.64
C LEU A 11 4.10 -0.65 15.64
N PRO A 12 4.28 0.05 16.78
CA PRO A 12 5.26 -0.32 17.80
C PRO A 12 5.06 -1.74 18.32
N SER A 13 6.12 -2.34 18.85
CA SER A 13 6.02 -3.55 19.67
C SER A 13 5.91 -3.16 21.14
N GLU A 14 5.22 -3.98 21.91
CA GLU A 14 5.15 -3.84 23.37
C GLU A 14 5.79 -5.07 24.01
N ARG A 15 6.55 -4.87 25.10
CA ARG A 15 7.35 -5.94 25.72
C ARG A 15 6.49 -7.05 26.30
N ASP A 16 5.31 -6.70 26.82
CA ASP A 16 4.47 -7.58 27.61
C ASP A 16 3.23 -8.07 26.84
N LYS A 17 3.19 -7.84 25.51
CA LYS A 17 2.07 -8.22 24.65
C LYS A 17 2.55 -8.98 23.44
N SER A 18 1.73 -9.94 22.99
CA SER A 18 1.98 -10.55 21.69
C SER A 18 1.71 -9.54 20.57
N ASP A 19 2.29 -9.79 19.39
CA ASP A 19 1.97 -8.99 18.20
C ASP A 19 0.48 -9.04 17.83
N GLU A 20 -0.19 -10.13 18.20
CA GLU A 20 -1.63 -10.28 18.02
C GLU A 20 -2.42 -9.34 18.92
N ASP A 21 -2.07 -9.27 20.20
CA ASP A 21 -2.73 -8.38 21.16
C ASP A 21 -2.58 -6.91 20.75
N VAL A 22 -1.36 -6.50 20.37
CA VAL A 22 -1.09 -5.14 19.89
C VAL A 22 -1.90 -4.82 18.63
N PHE A 23 -2.03 -5.78 17.71
CA PHE A 23 -2.84 -5.61 16.51
C PHE A 23 -4.36 -5.56 16.82
N LEU A 24 -4.85 -6.37 17.74
CA LEU A 24 -6.26 -6.36 18.17
C LEU A 24 -6.61 -5.07 18.91
N GLU A 25 -5.71 -4.52 19.72
CA GLU A 25 -5.88 -3.21 20.35
C GLU A 25 -5.97 -2.09 19.31
N LEU A 26 -5.12 -2.12 18.27
CA LEU A 26 -5.23 -1.20 17.13
C LEU A 26 -6.61 -1.35 16.45
N CYS A 27 -7.06 -2.59 16.24
CA CYS A 27 -8.37 -2.88 15.67
C CYS A 27 -9.50 -2.31 16.53
N ASN A 28 -9.48 -2.53 17.84
CA ASN A 28 -10.50 -2.02 18.75
C ASN A 28 -10.50 -0.49 18.82
N SER A 29 -9.33 0.14 18.78
CA SER A 29 -9.20 1.59 18.84
C SER A 29 -9.64 2.31 17.54
N LYS A 30 -9.25 1.79 16.38
CA LYS A 30 -9.39 2.49 15.09
C LYS A 30 -10.43 1.87 14.15
N PHE A 31 -10.88 0.66 14.45
CA PHE A 31 -11.72 -0.16 13.59
C PHE A 31 -12.79 -0.91 14.39
N SER A 32 -13.26 -0.34 15.52
CA SER A 32 -14.23 -0.98 16.42
C SER A 32 -15.46 -1.53 15.69
N ALA A 33 -16.00 -0.78 14.73
CA ALA A 33 -17.15 -1.19 13.92
C ALA A 33 -16.90 -2.45 13.05
N GLN A 34 -15.65 -2.90 12.87
CA GLN A 34 -15.31 -4.09 12.11
C GLN A 34 -15.25 -5.37 12.98
N ASN A 35 -15.27 -5.25 14.31
CA ASN A 35 -15.30 -6.36 15.26
C ASN A 35 -14.26 -7.45 14.91
N ILE A 36 -13.01 -7.06 14.70
CA ILE A 36 -11.92 -7.99 14.40
C ILE A 36 -11.49 -8.69 15.71
N THR A 37 -11.52 -10.02 15.71
CA THR A 37 -11.14 -10.88 16.84
C THR A 37 -10.02 -11.83 16.43
N SER A 38 -9.45 -12.56 17.40
CA SER A 38 -8.41 -13.57 17.16
C SER A 38 -8.82 -14.63 16.12
N ASP A 39 -10.09 -15.08 16.12
CA ASP A 39 -10.62 -16.06 15.13
C ASP A 39 -10.56 -15.57 13.67
N HIS A 40 -10.46 -14.25 13.47
CA HIS A 40 -10.32 -13.65 12.14
C HIS A 40 -8.86 -13.64 11.64
N ILE A 41 -7.90 -13.98 12.50
CA ILE A 41 -6.47 -13.99 12.22
C ILE A 41 -6.01 -15.44 12.04
N ALA A 42 -5.48 -15.75 10.86
CA ALA A 42 -4.92 -17.07 10.58
C ALA A 42 -3.43 -17.16 10.94
N LYS A 43 -2.69 -16.05 10.81
CA LYS A 43 -1.28 -15.96 11.17
C LYS A 43 -0.86 -14.50 11.27
N ILE A 44 0.00 -14.20 12.23
CA ILE A 44 0.58 -12.87 12.44
C ILE A 44 2.06 -13.00 12.78
N HIS A 45 2.90 -12.12 12.23
CA HIS A 45 4.34 -12.07 12.54
C HIS A 45 4.98 -10.78 12.01
N ARG A 46 6.05 -10.33 12.68
CA ARG A 46 6.90 -9.25 12.16
C ARG A 46 7.88 -9.73 11.10
N VAL A 47 8.13 -8.87 10.12
CA VAL A 47 9.19 -9.06 9.14
C VAL A 47 10.51 -8.70 9.78
N GLN A 48 11.42 -9.67 9.84
CA GLN A 48 12.76 -9.45 10.35
C GLN A 48 13.51 -8.45 9.46
N ARG A 49 14.30 -7.57 10.08
CA ARG A 49 15.21 -6.70 9.33
C ARG A 49 16.25 -7.55 8.62
N ASN A 50 16.59 -7.15 7.41
CA ASN A 50 17.83 -7.61 6.80
C ASN A 50 18.99 -7.08 7.68
N PRO A 51 19.93 -7.93 8.13
CA PRO A 51 21.09 -7.51 8.92
C PRO A 51 21.93 -6.41 8.24
N HIS A 52 21.90 -6.35 6.90
CA HIS A 52 22.60 -5.35 6.10
C HIS A 52 21.74 -4.12 5.75
N SER A 53 20.57 -3.98 6.37
CA SER A 53 19.70 -2.83 6.13
C SER A 53 20.25 -1.57 6.79
N THR A 54 20.29 -0.47 6.06
CA THR A 54 20.60 0.88 6.58
C THR A 54 19.39 1.57 7.22
N VAL A 55 18.25 0.87 7.32
CA VAL A 55 17.03 1.42 7.92
C VAL A 55 17.23 1.53 9.43
N ASP A 56 16.82 2.67 10.00
CA ASP A 56 16.87 2.97 11.42
C ASP A 56 16.41 1.78 12.29
N ALA A 57 17.29 1.35 13.20
CA ALA A 57 17.05 0.27 14.14
C ALA A 57 15.90 0.56 15.10
N ASN A 58 15.54 1.84 15.28
CA ASN A 58 14.43 2.28 16.12
C ASN A 58 13.08 2.24 15.39
N ARG A 59 13.06 2.15 14.06
CA ARG A 59 11.81 2.13 13.30
C ARG A 59 11.07 0.81 13.52
N PRO A 60 9.80 0.79 13.98
CA PRO A 60 9.09 -0.46 14.21
C PRO A 60 9.08 -1.40 12.98
N LEU A 61 9.31 -2.69 13.22
CA LEU A 61 9.26 -3.71 12.17
C LEU A 61 7.84 -3.80 11.59
N ALA A 62 7.74 -3.98 10.28
CA ALA A 62 6.47 -4.20 9.62
C ALA A 62 5.83 -5.50 10.12
N LEU A 63 4.53 -5.45 10.40
CA LEU A 63 3.74 -6.59 10.85
C LEU A 63 2.93 -7.15 9.67
N ILE A 64 3.06 -8.44 9.40
CA ILE A 64 2.24 -9.14 8.41
C ILE A 64 1.10 -9.85 9.13
N VAL A 65 -0.13 -9.54 8.72
CA VAL A 65 -1.35 -10.19 9.22
C VAL A 65 -2.00 -10.95 8.09
N LYS A 66 -2.13 -12.27 8.22
CA LYS A 66 -2.93 -13.13 7.34
C LYS A 66 -4.28 -13.35 8.01
N PHE A 67 -5.35 -13.01 7.32
CA PHE A 67 -6.72 -13.21 7.80
C PHE A 67 -7.23 -14.62 7.43
N SER A 68 -8.16 -15.14 8.22
CA SER A 68 -8.82 -16.43 7.96
C SER A 68 -9.75 -16.35 6.73
N LYS A 69 -10.33 -15.19 6.46
CA LYS A 69 -11.17 -14.91 5.28
C LYS A 69 -10.89 -13.52 4.70
N ASP A 70 -10.93 -13.42 3.37
CA ASP A 70 -10.67 -12.16 2.64
C ASP A 70 -11.60 -11.00 3.07
N ARG A 71 -12.83 -11.29 3.49
CA ARG A 71 -13.80 -10.25 3.90
C ARG A 71 -13.32 -9.42 5.10
N TYR A 72 -12.63 -10.03 6.06
CA TYR A 72 -12.12 -9.33 7.25
C TYR A 72 -10.95 -8.42 6.87
N ARG A 73 -10.07 -8.97 6.05
CA ARG A 73 -8.97 -8.23 5.42
C ARG A 73 -9.49 -7.01 4.65
N ASP A 74 -10.51 -7.20 3.80
CA ASP A 74 -11.05 -6.16 2.94
C ASP A 74 -11.76 -5.07 3.76
N SER A 75 -12.52 -5.49 4.77
CA SER A 75 -13.19 -4.60 5.71
C SER A 75 -12.19 -3.66 6.37
N LEU A 76 -11.07 -4.19 6.86
CA LEU A 76 -10.02 -3.39 7.50
C LEU A 76 -9.28 -2.50 6.48
N PHE A 77 -8.95 -3.04 5.29
CA PHE A 77 -8.21 -2.29 4.27
C PHE A 77 -8.99 -1.11 3.67
N ARG A 78 -10.31 -1.24 3.52
CA ARG A 78 -11.19 -0.15 3.04
C ARG A 78 -11.32 0.97 4.08
N ASN A 79 -11.23 0.61 5.36
CA ASN A 79 -11.38 1.53 6.48
C ASN A 79 -10.05 2.13 6.97
N LYS A 80 -8.91 1.84 6.32
CA LYS A 80 -7.59 2.36 6.71
C LYS A 80 -7.48 3.89 6.82
N LYS A 81 -8.45 4.64 6.27
CA LYS A 81 -8.58 6.09 6.45
C LYS A 81 -8.67 6.50 7.94
N HIS A 82 -9.17 5.63 8.82
CA HIS A 82 -9.23 5.89 10.26
C HIS A 82 -7.84 5.95 10.94
N LEU A 83 -6.79 5.56 10.23
CA LEU A 83 -5.40 5.70 10.69
C LEU A 83 -4.78 7.05 10.37
N LYS A 84 -5.48 7.93 9.64
CA LYS A 84 -4.94 9.25 9.29
C LYS A 84 -4.57 10.01 10.57
N GLY A 85 -3.34 10.53 10.62
CA GLY A 85 -2.79 11.22 11.79
C GLY A 85 -2.12 10.33 12.84
N SER A 86 -2.24 8.99 12.76
CA SER A 86 -1.62 8.07 13.73
C SER A 86 -0.16 7.73 13.44
N GLY A 87 0.34 8.02 12.23
CA GLY A 87 1.65 7.54 11.76
C GLY A 87 1.70 6.06 11.35
N ILE A 88 0.66 5.27 11.69
CA ILE A 88 0.49 3.87 11.28
C ILE A 88 -0.09 3.81 9.88
N THR A 89 0.42 2.89 9.05
CA THR A 89 -0.11 2.69 7.68
C THR A 89 -0.39 1.22 7.40
N ILE A 90 -1.37 0.99 6.52
CA ILE A 90 -1.76 -0.35 6.08
C ILE A 90 -1.64 -0.42 4.56
N SER A 91 -0.89 -1.40 4.07
CA SER A 91 -0.70 -1.69 2.65
C SER A 91 -1.02 -3.15 2.33
N GLU A 92 -1.30 -3.42 1.05
CA GLU A 92 -1.44 -4.80 0.56
C GLU A 92 -0.08 -5.49 0.54
N LEU A 93 -0.04 -6.79 0.86
CA LEU A 93 1.18 -7.59 0.69
C LEU A 93 1.34 -7.99 -0.79
N LEU A 94 1.94 -7.10 -1.57
CA LEU A 94 2.22 -7.32 -2.98
C LEU A 94 3.34 -8.35 -3.18
N THR A 95 3.29 -9.05 -4.32
CA THR A 95 4.42 -9.86 -4.81
C THR A 95 5.54 -8.92 -5.27
N SER A 96 6.81 -9.37 -5.22
CA SER A 96 7.98 -8.57 -5.64
C SER A 96 7.80 -7.87 -6.98
N LYS A 97 7.33 -8.58 -8.02
CA LYS A 97 7.03 -8.01 -9.34
C LYS A 97 6.05 -6.82 -9.29
N ARG A 98 4.96 -6.95 -8.52
CA ARG A 98 3.93 -5.90 -8.39
C ARG A 98 4.42 -4.74 -7.52
N SER A 99 5.19 -5.01 -6.48
CA SER A 99 5.80 -3.96 -5.67
C SER A 99 6.77 -3.12 -6.49
N LYS A 100 7.57 -3.75 -7.37
CA LYS A 100 8.45 -3.05 -8.30
C LYS A 100 7.66 -2.20 -9.30
N LEU A 101 6.57 -2.75 -9.86
CA LEU A 101 5.71 -2.01 -10.78
C LEU A 101 5.05 -0.80 -10.10
N LEU A 102 4.52 -0.96 -8.88
CA LEU A 102 3.94 0.15 -8.12
C LEU A 102 4.95 1.26 -7.88
N LYS A 103 6.19 0.90 -7.49
CA LYS A 103 7.28 1.86 -7.31
C LYS A 103 7.56 2.62 -8.61
N LYS A 104 7.65 1.92 -9.74
CA LYS A 104 7.82 2.54 -11.07
C LYS A 104 6.66 3.48 -11.43
N CYS A 105 5.41 3.13 -11.11
CA CYS A 105 4.27 4.02 -11.32
C CYS A 105 4.41 5.32 -10.51
N ILE A 106 4.80 5.23 -9.23
CA ILE A 106 4.99 6.40 -8.36
C ILE A 106 6.11 7.31 -8.90
N GLU A 107 7.23 6.72 -9.33
CA GLU A 107 8.41 7.45 -9.80
C GLU A 107 8.21 8.09 -11.18
N ARG A 108 7.55 7.39 -12.11
CA ARG A 108 7.49 7.80 -13.52
C ARG A 108 6.27 8.60 -13.91
N ILE A 109 5.19 8.53 -13.13
CA ILE A 109 3.99 9.33 -13.40
C ILE A 109 4.18 10.65 -12.64
N PRO A 110 4.34 11.79 -13.32
CA PRO A 110 4.63 13.06 -12.69
C PRO A 110 3.40 13.67 -12.00
N GLY A 111 3.65 14.73 -11.22
CA GLY A 111 2.64 15.53 -10.53
C GLY A 111 2.75 15.46 -9.00
N SER A 112 1.76 16.02 -8.32
CA SER A 112 1.55 15.91 -6.88
C SER A 112 0.39 14.96 -6.55
N PHE A 113 0.07 14.81 -5.26
CA PHE A 113 -1.15 14.11 -4.82
C PHE A 113 -2.45 14.85 -5.20
N ALA A 114 -2.38 16.13 -5.57
CA ALA A 114 -3.52 16.88 -6.10
C ALA A 114 -3.78 16.52 -7.57
N ASP A 115 -2.73 16.22 -8.34
CA ASP A 115 -2.83 15.96 -9.78
C ASP A 115 -3.11 14.49 -10.09
N ARG A 116 -2.74 13.58 -9.18
CA ARG A 116 -2.96 12.15 -9.35
C ARG A 116 -3.11 11.40 -8.04
N SER A 117 -3.80 10.27 -8.14
CA SER A 117 -3.87 9.24 -7.13
C SER A 117 -3.32 7.92 -7.69
N ILE A 118 -2.41 7.28 -6.96
CA ILE A 118 -1.88 5.96 -7.27
C ILE A 118 -2.13 5.07 -6.05
N TRP A 119 -2.89 3.98 -6.23
CA TRP A 119 -3.23 3.09 -5.12
C TRP A 119 -3.32 1.64 -5.59
N THR A 120 -3.56 0.78 -4.61
CA THR A 120 -3.72 -0.65 -4.84
C THR A 120 -5.07 -1.13 -4.33
N ASP A 121 -5.71 -2.00 -5.10
CA ASP A 121 -6.99 -2.60 -4.76
C ASP A 121 -7.05 -4.05 -5.26
N TYR A 122 -7.21 -5.01 -4.35
CA TYR A 122 -7.13 -6.45 -4.66
C TYR A 122 -5.85 -6.83 -5.41
N GLY A 123 -4.75 -6.18 -5.06
CA GLY A 123 -3.48 -6.28 -5.75
C GLY A 123 -3.35 -5.44 -7.00
N LYS A 124 -4.44 -5.00 -7.65
CA LYS A 124 -4.45 -4.16 -8.87
C LYS A 124 -3.76 -2.83 -8.60
N ILE A 125 -2.92 -2.35 -9.52
CA ILE A 125 -2.29 -1.03 -9.40
C ILE A 125 -3.12 -0.05 -10.22
N LEU A 126 -3.75 0.89 -9.55
CA LEU A 126 -4.68 1.84 -10.15
C LEU A 126 -4.07 3.24 -10.13
N VAL A 127 -4.19 3.94 -11.25
CA VAL A 127 -3.77 5.33 -11.42
C VAL A 127 -4.98 6.14 -11.86
N LYS A 128 -5.28 7.22 -11.15
CA LYS A 128 -6.27 8.22 -11.58
C LYS A 128 -5.58 9.57 -11.63
N LEU A 129 -5.64 10.21 -12.80
CA LEU A 129 -5.29 11.63 -12.95
C LEU A 129 -6.51 12.46 -12.60
N GLU A 130 -6.31 13.64 -12.05
CA GLU A 130 -7.42 14.54 -11.72
C GLU A 130 -8.20 14.95 -12.98
N SER A 131 -7.50 15.11 -14.10
CA SER A 131 -8.09 15.37 -15.42
C SER A 131 -8.93 14.20 -15.97
N HIS A 132 -8.86 13.01 -15.37
CA HIS A 132 -9.52 11.81 -15.87
C HIS A 132 -10.65 11.36 -14.95
N GLN A 133 -11.82 11.05 -15.53
CA GLN A 133 -12.96 10.55 -14.76
C GLN A 133 -12.73 9.15 -14.16
N ARG A 134 -11.95 8.31 -14.84
CA ARG A 134 -11.76 6.89 -14.47
C ARG A 134 -10.31 6.57 -14.14
N ALA A 135 -10.13 5.63 -13.20
CA ALA A 135 -8.83 5.05 -12.91
C ALA A 135 -8.41 4.07 -14.03
N THR A 136 -7.13 4.09 -14.38
CA THR A 136 -6.48 3.14 -15.29
C THR A 136 -5.78 2.05 -14.48
N HIS A 137 -5.92 0.80 -14.91
CA HIS A 137 -5.23 -0.34 -14.29
C HIS A 137 -3.92 -0.61 -15.01
N ILE A 138 -2.81 -0.51 -14.28
CA ILE A 138 -1.47 -0.80 -14.80
C ILE A 138 -1.10 -2.24 -14.42
N THR A 139 -0.97 -3.11 -15.42
CA THR A 139 -0.68 -4.54 -15.23
C THR A 139 0.77 -4.91 -15.52
N SER A 140 1.43 -4.11 -16.37
CA SER A 140 2.78 -4.34 -16.86
C SER A 140 3.59 -3.05 -16.99
N GLU A 141 4.88 -3.16 -17.27
CA GLU A 141 5.71 -2.00 -17.58
C GLU A 141 5.36 -1.38 -18.95
N ASN A 142 4.85 -2.19 -19.88
CA ASN A 142 4.38 -1.70 -21.17
C ASN A 142 3.15 -0.80 -20.98
N ASP A 143 2.17 -1.23 -20.18
CA ASP A 143 0.99 -0.43 -19.83
C ASP A 143 1.41 0.92 -19.19
N LEU A 144 2.44 0.90 -18.34
CA LEU A 144 2.99 2.12 -17.75
C LEU A 144 3.62 3.03 -18.81
N ASN A 145 4.39 2.49 -19.75
CA ASN A 145 4.98 3.26 -20.84
C ASN A 145 3.91 3.90 -21.72
N GLU A 146 2.91 3.12 -22.14
CA GLU A 146 1.79 3.61 -22.93
C GLU A 146 1.02 4.71 -22.18
N PHE A 147 0.75 4.50 -20.89
CA PHE A 147 0.08 5.49 -20.07
C PHE A 147 0.86 6.81 -19.97
N VAL A 148 2.17 6.74 -19.71
CA VAL A 148 3.04 7.91 -19.61
C VAL A 148 3.14 8.63 -20.95
N ASN A 149 3.41 7.93 -22.04
CA ASN A 149 3.53 8.53 -23.37
C ASN A 149 2.23 9.22 -23.81
N LYS A 150 1.08 8.62 -23.47
CA LYS A 150 -0.24 9.17 -23.80
C LYS A 150 -0.58 10.41 -22.96
N CYS A 151 -0.31 10.38 -21.66
CA CYS A 151 -0.79 11.41 -20.74
C CYS A 151 0.24 12.53 -20.50
N PHE A 152 1.51 12.25 -20.74
CA PHE A 152 2.65 13.15 -20.53
C PHE A 152 3.60 13.06 -21.74
N PRO A 153 3.12 13.44 -22.94
CA PRO A 153 3.95 13.37 -24.13
C PRO A 153 5.19 14.27 -23.94
N PRO A 154 6.36 13.87 -24.49
CA PRO A 154 7.53 14.73 -24.47
C PRO A 154 7.22 16.05 -25.20
N PRO A 155 7.85 17.17 -24.79
CA PRO A 155 7.72 18.44 -25.50
C PRO A 155 8.04 18.24 -26.98
N GLN A 156 7.15 18.66 -27.87
CA GLN A 156 7.42 18.63 -29.30
C GLN A 156 8.48 19.70 -29.59
N LEU A 157 9.58 19.30 -30.26
CA LEU A 157 10.57 20.24 -30.75
C LEU A 157 9.91 21.10 -31.82
N ILE A 158 9.72 22.39 -31.53
CA ILE A 158 9.24 23.35 -32.52
C ILE A 158 10.40 23.57 -33.51
N PRO A 159 10.20 23.39 -34.82
CA PRO A 159 11.20 23.74 -35.81
C PRO A 159 11.54 25.22 -35.68
N ILE A 160 12.82 25.55 -35.54
CA ILE A 160 13.27 26.93 -35.62
C ILE A 160 13.20 27.30 -37.10
N GLU A 161 12.28 28.18 -37.49
CA GLU A 161 12.27 28.75 -38.83
C GLU A 161 13.52 29.62 -39.00
N SER A 162 14.32 29.28 -40.00
CA SER A 162 15.59 29.94 -40.39
C SER A 162 15.36 31.29 -41.04
#